data_AF-A0A9D1SPL5-F1
#
_entry.id   AF-A0A9D1SPL5-F1
#
_cell.length_a   1.000
_cell.length_b   1.000
_cell.length_c   1.000
_cell.angle_alpha   90.00
_cell.angle_beta   90.00
_cell.angle_gamma   90.00
#
_symmetry.space_group_name_H-M   'P 1'
#
loop_
_entity.id
_entity.type
_entity.pdbx_description
1 polymer ?
#
loop_
_entity_poly.entity_id
_entity_poly.type
_entity_poly.pdbx_seq_one_letter_code
_entity_poly.pdbx_strand_id
1 'polypeptide(L)'
;MSITLDYNNMMSEFIQRGITQHRLQDFADMARCAHGAVEANRGKGMQEWMLSPYVKSKDIKRILEVAAKARKFRNFVVLGIGGSALGPIAVFTALKHLYYNELPDEKRGGPRFYVVDNVDPERMNALFDVIDVED
;
A
#
# COMPACT_ATOMS: atom_id res chain seq x y z
N MET A 1 -6.98 0.34 18.01
CA MET A 1 -5.79 1.22 18.04
C MET A 1 -6.03 2.30 16.98
N SER A 2 -5.97 3.58 17.34
CA SER A 2 -6.13 4.70 16.41
C SER A 2 -4.76 5.19 15.93
N ILE A 3 -4.70 5.72 14.72
CA ILE A 3 -3.52 6.48 14.27
C ILE A 3 -3.53 7.83 15.01
N THR A 4 -2.42 8.18 15.65
CA THR A 4 -2.23 9.49 16.29
C THR A 4 -1.32 10.33 15.40
N LEU A 5 -1.77 11.53 15.03
CA LEU A 5 -0.95 12.51 14.36
C LEU A 5 -0.34 13.46 15.40
N ASP A 6 0.96 13.33 15.64
CA ASP A 6 1.73 14.28 16.43
C ASP A 6 2.50 15.21 15.47
N TYR A 7 2.16 16.50 15.50
CA TYR A 7 2.78 17.54 14.68
C TYR A 7 3.60 18.53 15.52
N ASN A 8 3.86 18.25 16.81
CA ASN A 8 4.54 19.14 17.74
C ASN A 8 5.92 19.58 17.22
N ASN A 9 6.68 18.66 16.64
CA ASN A 9 8.00 18.93 16.07
C ASN A 9 7.98 19.76 14.77
N MET A 10 6.81 20.25 14.35
CA MET A 10 6.67 21.25 13.29
C MET A 10 6.33 22.64 13.84
N MET A 11 5.96 22.75 15.12
CA MET A 11 5.40 23.96 15.72
C MET A 11 6.47 24.86 16.36
N SER A 12 6.23 26.17 16.34
CA SER A 12 7.14 27.17 16.90
C SER A 12 7.32 27.07 18.42
N GLU A 13 6.42 26.36 19.10
CA GLU A 13 6.52 26.06 20.54
C GLU A 13 7.66 25.08 20.85
N PHE A 14 8.01 24.19 19.92
CA PHE A 14 8.98 23.11 20.14
C PHE A 14 10.29 23.29 19.36
N ILE A 15 10.27 24.02 18.24
CA ILE A 15 11.46 24.23 17.39
C ILE A 15 11.64 25.68 16.95
N GLN A 16 12.92 26.10 16.84
CA GLN A 16 13.25 27.40 16.26
C GLN A 16 12.81 27.45 14.79
N ARG A 17 12.12 28.53 14.38
CA ARG A 17 11.51 28.71 13.05
C ARG A 17 10.35 27.72 12.73
N GLY A 18 9.73 27.12 13.73
CA GLY A 18 8.52 26.31 13.55
C GLY A 18 7.31 27.13 13.09
N ILE A 19 6.24 26.41 12.72
CA ILE A 19 4.95 26.96 12.31
C ILE A 19 4.24 27.51 13.56
N THR A 20 3.78 28.76 13.52
CA THR A 20 3.00 29.33 14.62
C THR A 20 1.55 28.84 14.57
N GLN A 21 0.90 28.77 15.74
CA GLN A 21 -0.53 28.43 15.81
C GLN A 21 -1.39 29.37 14.96
N HIS A 22 -1.07 30.66 14.95
CA HIS A 22 -1.75 31.65 14.10
C HIS A 22 -1.63 31.29 12.62
N ARG A 23 -0.44 30.93 12.16
CA ARG A 23 -0.21 30.59 10.75
C ARG A 23 -0.99 29.34 10.33
N LEU A 24 -1.16 28.35 11.22
CA LEU A 24 -2.07 27.22 10.94
C LEU A 24 -3.51 27.69 10.83
N GLN A 25 -3.94 28.57 11.73
CA GLN A 25 -5.30 29.11 11.74
C GLN A 25 -5.63 29.91 10.48
N ASP A 26 -4.66 30.63 9.91
CA ASP A 26 -4.80 31.37 8.64
C ASP A 26 -5.17 30.46 7.46
N PHE A 27 -4.80 29.17 7.52
CA PHE A 27 -5.15 28.19 6.49
C PHE A 27 -6.46 27.44 6.76
N ALA A 28 -7.13 27.69 7.90
CA ALA A 28 -8.26 26.88 8.32
C ALA A 28 -9.44 26.94 7.33
N ASP A 29 -9.74 28.12 6.77
CA ASP A 29 -10.80 28.28 5.77
C ASP A 29 -10.45 27.57 4.45
N MET A 30 -9.21 27.73 3.99
CA MET A 30 -8.74 27.05 2.77
C MET A 30 -8.78 25.53 2.94
N ALA A 31 -8.38 25.00 4.10
CA ALA A 31 -8.46 23.58 4.41
C ALA A 31 -9.92 23.08 4.46
N ARG A 32 -10.84 23.86 5.05
CA ARG A 32 -12.28 23.55 5.05
C ARG A 32 -12.84 23.48 3.63
N CYS A 33 -12.49 24.44 2.77
CA CYS A 33 -12.90 24.46 1.37
C CYS A 33 -12.34 23.24 0.60
N ALA A 34 -11.06 22.94 0.77
CA ALA A 34 -10.42 21.78 0.13
C ALA A 34 -11.07 20.46 0.58
N HIS A 35 -11.31 20.30 1.88
CA HIS A 35 -12.02 19.15 2.43
C HIS A 35 -13.45 19.04 1.84
N GLY A 36 -14.20 20.14 1.82
CA GLY A 36 -15.53 20.18 1.21
C GLY A 36 -15.54 19.79 -0.27
N ALA A 37 -14.53 20.22 -1.03
CA ALA A 37 -14.38 19.86 -2.44
C ALA A 37 -14.10 18.35 -2.65
N VAL A 38 -13.28 17.75 -1.79
CA VAL A 38 -13.03 16.30 -1.80
C VAL A 38 -14.31 15.54 -1.46
N GLU A 39 -15.02 15.96 -0.42
CA GLU A 39 -16.27 15.32 0.02
C GLU A 39 -17.38 15.41 -1.03
N ALA A 40 -17.56 16.56 -1.68
CA ALA A 40 -18.58 16.74 -2.72
C ALA A 40 -18.37 15.81 -3.95
N ASN A 41 -17.12 15.39 -4.17
CA ASN A 41 -16.72 14.48 -5.24
C ASN A 41 -16.49 13.04 -4.77
N ARG A 42 -16.79 12.71 -3.51
CA ARG A 42 -16.62 11.36 -2.96
C ARG A 42 -17.26 10.31 -3.87
N GLY A 43 -16.46 9.33 -4.29
CA GLY A 43 -16.96 8.24 -5.13
C GLY A 43 -17.15 8.58 -6.61
N LYS A 44 -16.68 9.74 -7.08
CA LYS A 44 -16.83 10.21 -8.46
C LYS A 44 -15.45 10.45 -9.07
N GLY A 45 -15.29 10.14 -10.35
CA GLY A 45 -14.08 10.46 -11.12
C GLY A 45 -12.79 10.00 -10.42
N MET A 46 -11.84 10.92 -10.26
CA MET A 46 -10.55 10.61 -9.60
C MET A 46 -10.65 10.39 -8.08
N GLN A 47 -11.82 10.60 -7.46
CA GLN A 47 -12.08 10.46 -6.03
C GLN A 47 -12.85 9.17 -5.70
N GLU A 48 -12.95 8.21 -6.63
CA GLU A 48 -13.53 6.89 -6.39
C GLU A 48 -12.85 6.12 -5.25
N TRP A 49 -11.55 6.35 -5.04
CA TRP A 49 -10.79 5.74 -3.95
C TRP A 49 -11.35 6.06 -2.55
N MET A 50 -12.10 7.15 -2.39
CA MET A 50 -12.76 7.50 -1.11
C MET A 50 -13.83 6.47 -0.70
N LEU A 51 -14.28 5.61 -1.62
CA LEU A 51 -15.18 4.50 -1.35
C LEU A 51 -14.46 3.16 -1.20
N SER A 52 -13.13 3.11 -1.40
CA SER A 52 -12.34 1.89 -1.28
C SER A 52 -12.40 1.19 0.08
N PRO A 53 -12.62 1.87 1.23
CA PRO A 53 -12.86 1.15 2.49
C PRO A 53 -14.20 0.38 2.52
N TYR A 54 -15.14 0.75 1.67
CA TYR A 54 -16.50 0.20 1.61
C TYR A 54 -16.64 -0.81 0.46
N VAL A 55 -15.66 -1.69 0.31
CA VAL A 55 -15.67 -2.75 -0.71
C VAL A 55 -16.90 -3.63 -0.52
N LYS A 56 -17.64 -3.90 -1.61
CA LYS A 56 -18.82 -4.76 -1.55
C LYS A 56 -18.40 -6.19 -1.22
N SER A 57 -19.19 -6.89 -0.40
CA SER A 57 -18.88 -8.26 0.06
C SER A 57 -18.61 -9.25 -1.08
N LYS A 58 -19.26 -9.05 -2.25
CA LYS A 58 -19.03 -9.86 -3.45
C LYS A 58 -17.59 -9.75 -3.99
N ASP A 59 -17.01 -8.55 -3.92
CA ASP A 59 -15.68 -8.28 -4.47
C ASP A 59 -14.62 -8.81 -3.52
N ILE A 60 -14.84 -8.67 -2.20
CA ILE A 60 -14.02 -9.33 -1.16
C ILE A 60 -14.04 -10.84 -1.35
N LYS A 61 -15.23 -11.43 -1.53
CA LYS A 61 -15.36 -12.88 -1.76
C LYS A 61 -14.55 -13.34 -2.97
N ARG A 62 -14.64 -12.62 -4.10
CA ARG A 62 -13.85 -12.91 -5.31
C ARG A 62 -12.35 -12.81 -5.04
N ILE A 63 -11.89 -11.78 -4.32
CA ILE A 63 -10.47 -11.63 -3.95
C ILE A 63 -10.00 -12.81 -3.10
N LEU A 64 -10.81 -13.24 -2.12
CA LEU A 64 -10.49 -14.39 -1.26
C LEU A 64 -10.45 -15.70 -2.04
N GLU A 65 -11.34 -15.90 -3.01
CA GLU A 65 -11.32 -17.07 -3.90
C GLU A 65 -10.04 -17.10 -4.76
N VAL A 66 -9.62 -15.95 -5.31
CA VAL A 66 -8.36 -15.83 -6.05
C VAL A 66 -7.17 -16.09 -5.12
N ALA A 67 -7.16 -15.51 -3.92
CA ALA A 67 -6.11 -15.73 -2.94
C ALA A 67 -6.01 -17.21 -2.52
N ALA A 68 -7.14 -17.92 -2.38
CA ALA A 68 -7.16 -19.35 -2.09
C ALA A 68 -6.54 -20.18 -3.23
N LYS A 69 -6.73 -19.78 -4.49
CA LYS A 69 -6.05 -20.40 -5.64
C LYS A 69 -4.55 -20.07 -5.63
N ALA A 70 -4.19 -18.81 -5.43
CA ALA A 70 -2.81 -18.34 -5.39
C ALA A 70 -1.97 -19.04 -4.30
N ARG A 71 -2.58 -19.39 -3.17
CA ARG A 71 -1.90 -20.13 -2.08
C ARG A 71 -1.49 -21.56 -2.43
N LYS A 72 -1.96 -22.12 -3.56
CA LYS A 72 -1.55 -23.45 -4.02
C LYS A 72 -0.20 -23.44 -4.74
N PHE A 73 0.26 -22.27 -5.14
CA PHE A 73 1.55 -22.10 -5.82
C PHE A 73 2.65 -21.85 -4.80
N ARG A 74 3.90 -22.10 -5.20
CA ARG A 74 5.09 -21.77 -4.41
C ARG A 74 5.47 -20.30 -4.50
N ASN A 75 5.18 -19.68 -5.64
CA ASN A 75 5.56 -18.31 -5.97
C ASN A 75 4.34 -17.52 -6.46
N PHE A 76 4.23 -16.26 -6.06
CA PHE A 76 3.27 -15.30 -6.58
C PHE A 76 4.01 -14.06 -7.05
N VAL A 77 4.02 -13.85 -8.36
CA VAL A 77 4.77 -12.77 -9.01
C VAL A 77 3.81 -11.70 -9.50
N VAL A 78 3.96 -10.48 -9.01
CA VAL A 78 3.24 -9.30 -9.51
C VAL A 78 4.08 -8.65 -10.59
N LEU A 79 3.53 -8.55 -11.81
CA LEU A 79 4.09 -7.76 -12.90
C LEU A 79 3.36 -6.41 -12.93
N GLY A 80 4.01 -5.34 -12.51
CA GLY A 80 3.38 -4.03 -12.43
C GLY A 80 4.36 -2.95 -12.01
N ILE A 81 4.07 -1.69 -12.35
CA ILE A 81 4.93 -0.53 -12.06
C ILE A 81 4.13 0.59 -11.40
N GLY A 82 4.80 1.43 -10.61
CA GLY A 82 4.17 2.57 -9.94
C GLY A 82 3.06 2.12 -9.00
N GLY A 83 1.84 2.61 -9.19
CA GLY A 83 0.70 2.32 -8.30
C GLY A 83 0.35 0.83 -8.21
N SER A 84 0.52 0.05 -9.28
CA SER A 84 0.25 -1.39 -9.29
C SER A 84 1.35 -2.25 -8.65
N ALA A 85 2.50 -1.64 -8.30
CA ALA A 85 3.63 -2.29 -7.64
C ALA A 85 3.81 -1.85 -6.19
N LEU A 86 3.84 -0.53 -5.97
CA LEU A 86 4.18 0.08 -4.68
C LEU A 86 3.14 -0.22 -3.61
N GLY A 87 1.85 -0.30 -3.96
CA GLY A 87 0.80 -0.68 -3.03
C GLY A 87 0.99 -2.09 -2.46
N PRO A 88 1.08 -3.13 -3.32
CA PRO A 88 1.41 -4.48 -2.88
C PRO A 88 2.72 -4.58 -2.08
N ILE A 89 3.79 -3.92 -2.52
CA ILE A 89 5.08 -3.89 -1.81
C ILE A 89 4.89 -3.32 -0.40
N ALA A 90 4.27 -2.14 -0.27
CA ALA A 90 4.09 -1.47 1.02
C ALA A 90 3.29 -2.31 2.02
N VAL A 91 2.17 -2.89 1.59
CA VAL A 91 1.33 -3.74 2.44
C VAL A 91 2.07 -5.02 2.83
N PHE A 92 2.77 -5.65 1.88
CA PHE A 92 3.49 -6.88 2.14
C PHE A 92 4.64 -6.66 3.14
N THR A 93 5.50 -5.68 2.89
CA THR A 93 6.63 -5.36 3.76
C THR A 93 6.19 -4.90 5.15
N ALA A 94 5.06 -4.18 5.27
CA ALA A 94 4.55 -3.74 6.57
C ALA A 94 3.94 -4.88 7.42
N LEU A 95 3.38 -5.91 6.78
CA LEU A 95 2.60 -6.97 7.46
C LEU A 95 3.31 -8.32 7.55
N LYS A 96 4.39 -8.54 6.79
CA LYS A 96 5.10 -9.82 6.72
C LYS A 96 6.49 -9.73 7.34
N HIS A 97 7.08 -10.90 7.56
CA HIS A 97 8.45 -11.02 8.03
C HIS A 97 9.42 -10.34 7.05
N LEU A 98 10.43 -9.63 7.55
CA LEU A 98 11.38 -8.89 6.71
C LEU A 98 12.10 -9.79 5.69
N TYR A 99 12.32 -11.06 6.06
CA TYR A 99 12.90 -12.10 5.21
C TYR A 99 11.86 -13.16 4.82
N TYR A 100 10.61 -12.78 4.54
CA TYR A 100 9.52 -13.73 4.31
C TYR A 100 9.85 -14.78 3.24
N ASN A 101 10.50 -14.40 2.14
CA ASN A 101 10.86 -15.31 1.05
C ASN A 101 11.98 -16.31 1.41
N GLU A 102 12.72 -16.09 2.50
CA GLU A 102 13.77 -16.99 2.99
C GLU A 102 13.25 -17.98 4.05
N LEU A 103 12.03 -17.77 4.57
CA LEU A 103 11.44 -18.67 5.54
C LEU A 103 11.13 -20.03 4.89
N PRO A 104 11.29 -21.16 5.60
CA PRO A 104 10.75 -22.44 5.16
C PRO A 104 9.24 -22.38 4.88
N ASP A 105 8.73 -23.23 3.98
CA ASP A 105 7.32 -23.25 3.58
C ASP A 105 6.36 -23.39 4.76
N GLU A 106 6.72 -24.18 5.76
CA GLU A 106 5.88 -24.43 6.95
C GLU A 106 5.74 -23.19 7.84
N LYS A 107 6.69 -22.24 7.72
CA LYS A 107 6.66 -20.95 8.42
C LYS A 107 6.05 -19.85 7.56
N ARG A 108 5.83 -20.09 6.26
CA ARG A 108 5.18 -19.17 5.35
C ARG A 108 3.67 -19.43 5.30
N GLY A 109 2.87 -18.41 5.55
CA GLY A 109 1.41 -18.48 5.40
C GLY A 109 0.89 -18.41 3.94
N GLY A 110 1.75 -18.72 2.95
CA GLY A 110 1.49 -18.51 1.53
C GLY A 110 2.77 -18.60 0.66
N PRO A 111 2.64 -18.34 -0.66
CA PRO A 111 3.76 -18.40 -1.60
C PRO A 111 4.81 -17.32 -1.31
N ARG A 112 6.04 -17.55 -1.77
CA ARG A 112 7.02 -16.46 -1.93
C ARG A 112 6.41 -15.37 -2.80
N PHE A 113 6.62 -14.12 -2.42
CA PHE A 113 6.03 -12.97 -3.09
C PHE A 113 7.11 -12.15 -3.77
N TYR A 114 6.97 -11.94 -5.08
CA TYR A 114 7.88 -11.15 -5.88
C TYR A 114 7.11 -10.06 -6.61
N VAL A 115 7.73 -8.90 -6.78
CA VAL A 115 7.19 -7.81 -7.59
C VAL A 115 8.25 -7.41 -8.60
N VAL A 116 7.89 -7.50 -9.88
CA VAL A 116 8.71 -7.05 -11.00
C VAL A 116 8.16 -5.70 -11.44
N ASP A 117 8.88 -4.65 -11.06
CA ASP A 117 8.50 -3.25 -11.27
C ASP A 117 9.36 -2.50 -12.28
N ASN A 118 10.26 -3.22 -12.95
CA ASN A 118 11.15 -2.69 -13.96
C ASN A 118 11.28 -3.69 -15.11
N VAL A 119 11.55 -3.17 -16.32
CA VAL A 119 11.76 -3.95 -17.55
C VAL A 119 13.23 -4.36 -17.75
N ASP A 120 14.02 -4.27 -16.69
CA ASP A 120 15.42 -4.70 -16.68
C ASP A 120 15.51 -6.23 -16.85
N PRO A 121 16.09 -6.73 -17.95
CA PRO A 121 16.18 -8.16 -18.22
C PRO A 121 17.03 -8.90 -17.18
N GLU A 122 18.01 -8.24 -16.56
CA GLU A 122 18.84 -8.88 -15.53
C GLU A 122 18.03 -9.21 -14.27
N ARG A 123 17.06 -8.35 -13.91
CA ARG A 123 16.14 -8.62 -12.81
C ARG A 123 15.23 -9.81 -13.10
N MET A 124 14.76 -9.91 -14.35
CA MET A 124 13.94 -11.04 -14.78
C MET A 124 14.73 -12.35 -14.76
N ASN A 125 15.96 -12.34 -15.28
CA ASN A 125 16.84 -13.50 -15.26
C ASN A 125 17.14 -13.94 -13.82
N ALA A 126 17.50 -13.00 -12.94
CA ALA A 126 17.75 -13.31 -11.53
C ALA A 126 16.50 -13.86 -10.81
N LEU A 127 15.29 -13.46 -11.21
CA LEU A 127 14.07 -14.07 -10.69
C LEU A 127 13.94 -15.52 -11.17
N PHE A 128 14.19 -15.79 -12.45
CA PHE A 128 14.15 -17.13 -13.01
C PHE A 128 15.20 -18.08 -12.41
N ASP A 129 16.32 -17.56 -11.88
CA ASP A 129 17.29 -18.37 -11.14
C ASP A 129 16.73 -18.93 -9.81
N VAL A 130 15.67 -18.31 -9.25
CA VAL A 130 15.15 -18.65 -7.92
C VAL A 130 13.72 -19.17 -7.93
N ILE A 131 12.99 -19.06 -9.03
CA ILE A 131 11.64 -19.61 -9.21
C ILE A 131 11.61 -20.64 -10.33
N ASP A 132 10.82 -21.69 -10.15
CA ASP A 132 10.42 -22.58 -11.23
C ASP A 132 9.05 -22.12 -11.75
N VAL A 133 8.91 -22.06 -13.08
CA VAL A 133 7.69 -21.63 -13.78
C VAL A 133 6.82 -22.81 -14.23
N GLU A 134 7.35 -24.03 -14.17
CA GLU A 134 6.63 -25.26 -14.52
C GLU A 134 6.01 -25.97 -13.28
N ASP A 135 6.45 -25.58 -12.07
CA ASP A 135 5.93 -26.01 -10.75
C ASP A 135 4.62 -25.30 -10.33
#